data_AF-A0A1F8GRY7-F1
#
_entry.id   AF-A0A1F8GRY7-F1
#
_cell.length_a   1.000
_cell.length_b   1.000
_cell.length_c   1.000
_cell.angle_alpha   90.00
_cell.angle_beta   90.00
_cell.angle_gamma   90.00
#
_symmetry.space_group_name_H-M   'P 1'
#
loop_
_entity.id
_entity.type
_entity.pdbx_description
1 polymer ?
#
loop_
_entity_poly.entity_id
_entity_poly.type
_entity_poly.pdbx_seq_one_letter_code
_entity_poly.pdbx_strand_id
1 'polypeptide(L)'
;MPAQRQRFSIGTLIFLLLFGGVFAYAGILVVNTGKIDASWQRVSGTIVDVSSYISKGSTIYTAIVEYHVGDQAYKVTSNFGSSMYPAKGGTREVAYNPAQPQEAKVVESGAAGFLPYIFPIVGIAVALFAIIFFIKSLKRESEIKRLMQSGQKVQGVLVDVQVANSSNSRRSSYKLVVAATDFSGTVRNYVSDSISGIAAIAMEDFRTTPIPMDVYIDSANPNSYYVDASGVPELTAGGIVDLLKKAAASKSVNG
;
A
#
# COMPACT_ATOMS: atom_id res chain seq x y z
N MET A 1 -5.65 6.97 26.05
CA MET A 1 -4.36 7.49 25.58
C MET A 1 -4.62 8.88 25.01
N PRO A 2 -3.65 9.71 24.59
CA PRO A 2 -3.97 10.94 23.86
C PRO A 2 -4.22 10.62 22.38
N ALA A 3 -5.09 11.41 21.72
CA ALA A 3 -5.39 11.25 20.30
C ALA A 3 -4.08 11.07 19.49
N GLN A 4 -3.92 9.90 18.89
CA GLN A 4 -2.65 9.53 18.27
C GLN A 4 -2.67 9.81 16.78
N ARG A 5 -1.73 10.64 16.33
CA ARG A 5 -1.47 10.87 14.90
C ARG A 5 -1.01 9.58 14.23
N GLN A 6 -1.61 9.27 13.08
CA GLN A 6 -1.12 8.19 12.23
C GLN A 6 0.19 8.62 11.57
N ARG A 7 1.29 7.97 11.96
CA ARG A 7 2.61 8.18 11.35
C ARG A 7 3.10 6.89 10.71
N PHE A 8 3.88 7.02 9.65
CA PHE A 8 4.56 5.87 9.06
C PHE A 8 5.76 5.52 9.95
N SER A 9 5.65 4.41 10.67
CA SER A 9 6.64 4.01 11.66
C SER A 9 7.87 3.37 11.02
N ILE A 10 9.01 3.41 11.72
CA ILE A 10 10.22 2.69 11.30
C ILE A 10 9.97 1.17 11.19
N GLY A 11 9.12 0.61 12.06
CA GLY A 11 8.74 -0.81 12.00
C GLY A 11 7.96 -1.14 10.72
N THR A 12 7.03 -0.26 10.32
CA THR A 12 6.29 -0.39 9.05
C THR A 12 7.23 -0.31 7.85
N LEU A 13 8.23 0.58 7.89
CA LEU A 13 9.25 0.67 6.84
C LEU A 13 10.02 -0.63 6.70
N ILE A 14 10.60 -1.13 7.80
CA ILE A 14 11.43 -2.34 7.80
C ILE A 14 10.61 -3.54 7.29
N PHE A 15 9.37 -3.68 7.78
CA PHE A 15 8.48 -4.74 7.34
C PHE A 15 8.22 -4.70 5.83
N LEU A 16 7.86 -3.54 5.28
CA LEU A 16 7.57 -3.42 3.83
C LEU A 16 8.83 -3.57 2.98
N LEU A 17 10.00 -3.14 3.46
CA LEU A 17 11.27 -3.34 2.76
C LEU A 17 11.66 -4.82 2.71
N LEU A 18 11.52 -5.55 3.82
CA LEU A 18 11.78 -6.99 3.84
C LEU A 18 10.79 -7.74 2.95
N PHE A 19 9.51 -7.41 3.07
CA PHE A 19 8.46 -8.01 2.23
C PHE A 19 8.71 -7.75 0.74
N GLY A 20 8.90 -6.49 0.35
CA GLY A 20 9.20 -6.11 -1.03
C GLY A 20 10.50 -6.72 -1.54
N GLY A 21 11.53 -6.76 -0.69
CA GLY A 21 12.84 -7.34 -1.00
C GLY A 21 12.78 -8.84 -1.26
N VAL A 22 12.02 -9.60 -0.46
CA VAL A 22 11.82 -11.05 -0.68
C VAL A 22 11.12 -11.30 -2.02
N PHE A 23 10.06 -10.55 -2.32
CA PHE A 23 9.35 -10.67 -3.61
C PHE A 23 10.24 -10.28 -4.79
N ALA A 24 11.04 -9.22 -4.65
CA ALA A 24 11.99 -8.78 -5.65
C ALA A 24 13.05 -9.84 -5.93
N TYR A 25 13.68 -10.35 -4.87
CA TYR A 25 14.72 -11.36 -4.97
C TYR A 25 14.19 -12.67 -5.57
N ALA A 26 13.09 -13.22 -5.05
CA ALA A 26 12.48 -14.44 -5.58
C ALA A 26 12.07 -14.26 -7.05
N GLY A 27 11.49 -13.12 -7.39
CA GLY A 27 11.11 -12.77 -8.76
C GLY A 27 12.30 -12.73 -9.72
N ILE A 28 13.42 -12.10 -9.32
CA ILE A 28 14.66 -12.06 -10.10
C ILE A 28 15.22 -13.47 -10.33
N LEU A 29 15.19 -14.35 -9.32
CA LEU A 29 15.62 -15.73 -9.47
C LEU A 29 14.80 -16.47 -10.52
N VAL A 30 13.47 -16.34 -10.49
CA VAL A 30 12.57 -16.98 -11.48
C VAL A 30 12.81 -16.43 -12.89
N VAL A 31 13.00 -15.12 -13.03
CA VAL A 31 13.33 -14.51 -14.33
C VAL A 31 14.67 -15.02 -14.85
N ASN A 32 15.68 -15.13 -13.98
CA ASN A 32 17.01 -15.57 -14.38
C ASN A 32 17.07 -17.05 -14.76
N THR A 33 16.31 -17.93 -14.10
CA THR A 33 16.22 -19.35 -14.49
C THR A 33 15.44 -19.55 -15.79
N GLY A 34 14.42 -18.71 -16.01
CA GLY A 34 13.60 -18.72 -17.23
C GLY A 34 14.26 -18.08 -18.45
N LYS A 35 15.37 -17.34 -18.29
CA LYS A 35 16.07 -16.72 -19.42
C LYS A 35 16.56 -17.76 -20.42
N ILE A 36 16.39 -17.39 -21.68
CA ILE A 36 16.90 -18.11 -22.84
C ILE A 36 18.19 -17.40 -23.27
N ASP A 37 19.24 -18.18 -23.51
CA ASP A 37 20.52 -17.64 -23.95
C ASP A 37 20.35 -16.96 -25.33
N ALA A 38 21.02 -15.83 -25.53
CA ALA A 38 20.94 -15.07 -26.78
C ALA A 38 21.55 -15.84 -27.97
N SER A 39 22.44 -16.80 -27.70
CA SER A 39 23.05 -17.68 -28.71
C SER A 39 22.13 -18.81 -29.18
N TRP A 40 21.03 -19.09 -28.48
CA TRP A 40 20.11 -20.16 -28.83
C TRP A 40 19.28 -19.80 -30.06
N GLN A 41 19.15 -20.76 -30.98
CA GLN A 41 18.34 -20.59 -32.17
C GLN A 41 16.88 -20.92 -31.87
N ARG A 42 15.96 -20.29 -32.60
CA ARG A 42 14.52 -20.47 -32.43
C ARG A 42 13.92 -21.20 -33.61
N VAL A 43 13.04 -22.15 -33.33
CA VAL A 43 12.34 -22.95 -34.32
C VAL A 43 10.89 -23.16 -33.90
N SER A 44 10.02 -23.36 -34.88
CA SER A 44 8.62 -23.72 -34.65
C SER A 44 8.51 -25.20 -34.32
N GLY A 45 7.92 -25.54 -33.18
CA GLY A 45 7.59 -26.90 -32.76
C GLY A 45 6.10 -27.15 -32.65
N THR A 46 5.71 -28.42 -32.60
CA THR A 46 4.32 -28.88 -32.53
C THR A 46 4.06 -29.60 -31.21
N ILE A 47 2.95 -29.29 -30.55
CA ILE A 47 2.53 -29.99 -29.34
C ILE A 47 2.09 -31.40 -29.70
N VAL A 48 2.94 -32.39 -29.40
CA VAL A 48 2.69 -33.80 -29.70
C VAL A 48 2.05 -34.53 -28.52
N ASP A 49 2.32 -34.08 -27.30
CA ASP A 49 1.75 -34.68 -26.10
C ASP A 49 1.61 -33.70 -24.92
N VAL A 50 1.00 -34.16 -23.83
CA VAL A 50 0.75 -33.36 -22.63
C VAL A 50 1.08 -34.20 -21.40
N SER A 51 1.97 -33.69 -20.55
CA SER A 51 2.22 -34.26 -19.23
C SER A 51 1.33 -33.58 -18.20
N SER A 52 0.80 -34.34 -17.23
CA SER A 52 -0.06 -33.80 -16.18
C SER A 52 0.32 -34.29 -14.79
N TYR A 53 0.06 -33.46 -13.78
CA TYR A 53 0.21 -33.82 -12.37
C TYR A 53 -0.88 -33.14 -11.53
N ILE A 54 -1.21 -33.74 -10.39
CA ILE A 54 -2.20 -33.18 -9.46
C ILE A 54 -1.50 -32.27 -8.45
N SER A 55 -1.97 -31.04 -8.34
CA SER A 55 -1.51 -30.07 -7.34
C SER A 55 -2.71 -29.46 -6.64
N LYS A 56 -2.79 -29.64 -5.30
CA LYS A 56 -3.85 -29.07 -4.44
C LYS A 56 -5.28 -29.31 -4.98
N GLY A 57 -5.56 -30.53 -5.46
CA GLY A 57 -6.87 -30.92 -5.99
C GLY A 57 -7.18 -30.45 -7.41
N SER A 58 -6.24 -29.78 -8.08
CA SER A 58 -6.36 -29.39 -9.49
C SER A 58 -5.33 -30.13 -10.35
N THR A 59 -5.74 -30.57 -11.54
CA THR A 59 -4.80 -31.13 -12.52
C THR A 59 -4.09 -29.99 -13.25
N ILE A 60 -2.77 -30.03 -13.25
CA ILE A 60 -1.91 -29.12 -13.99
C ILE A 60 -1.39 -29.86 -15.22
N TYR A 61 -1.50 -29.22 -16.38
CA TYR A 61 -1.06 -29.73 -17.67
C TYR A 61 0.14 -28.93 -18.18
N THR A 62 1.11 -29.64 -18.74
CA THR A 62 2.32 -29.10 -19.37
C THR A 62 2.45 -29.67 -20.78
N ALA A 63 2.76 -28.82 -21.76
CA ALA A 63 2.88 -29.26 -23.14
C ALA A 63 4.24 -29.94 -23.40
N ILE A 64 4.22 -31.04 -24.16
CA ILE A 64 5.41 -31.67 -24.73
C ILE A 64 5.45 -31.30 -26.21
N VAL A 65 6.46 -30.53 -26.59
CA VAL A 65 6.63 -29.96 -27.93
C VAL A 65 7.72 -30.72 -28.67
N GLU A 66 7.41 -31.20 -29.86
CA GLU A 66 8.39 -31.76 -30.79
C GLU A 66 8.86 -30.70 -31.77
N TYR A 67 10.16 -30.63 -32.03
CA TYR A 67 10.78 -29.72 -32.98
C TYR A 67 11.87 -30.45 -33.76
N HIS A 68 12.19 -29.93 -34.94
CA HIS A 68 13.12 -30.57 -35.87
C HIS A 68 14.35 -29.68 -36.09
N VAL A 69 15.53 -30.29 -36.07
CA VAL A 69 16.81 -29.65 -36.40
C VAL A 69 17.47 -30.50 -37.49
N GLY A 70 17.40 -30.04 -38.74
CA GLY A 70 17.72 -30.88 -39.90
C GLY A 70 16.71 -32.04 -40.01
N ASP A 71 17.20 -33.27 -40.18
CA ASP A 71 16.38 -34.49 -40.29
C ASP A 71 16.09 -35.15 -38.92
N GLN A 72 16.54 -34.56 -37.82
CA GLN A 72 16.43 -35.13 -36.47
C GLN A 72 15.31 -34.44 -35.68
N ALA A 73 14.39 -35.24 -35.14
CA ALA A 73 13.34 -34.78 -34.24
C ALA A 73 13.79 -34.80 -32.77
N TYR A 74 13.43 -33.76 -32.03
CA TYR A 74 13.69 -33.61 -30.59
C TYR A 74 12.41 -33.22 -29.85
N LYS A 75 12.35 -33.50 -28.55
CA LYS A 75 11.20 -33.17 -27.69
C LYS A 75 11.64 -32.36 -26.49
N VAL A 76 10.82 -31.38 -26.12
CA VAL A 76 11.01 -30.55 -24.93
C VAL A 76 9.69 -30.39 -24.20
N THR A 77 9.72 -30.49 -22.87
CA THR A 77 8.56 -30.21 -22.02
C THR A 77 8.58 -28.75 -21.62
N SER A 78 7.45 -28.04 -21.75
CA SER A 78 7.33 -26.66 -21.27
C SER A 78 7.44 -26.63 -19.73
N ASN A 79 8.16 -25.62 -19.23
CA ASN A 79 8.24 -25.31 -17.80
C ASN A 79 7.00 -24.58 -17.27
N PHE A 80 6.07 -24.23 -18.16
CA PHE A 80 4.82 -23.57 -17.81
C PHE A 80 3.67 -24.57 -17.75
N GLY A 81 3.17 -24.80 -16.53
CA GLY A 81 1.99 -25.60 -16.26
C GLY A 81 0.75 -24.74 -16.07
N SER A 82 -0.38 -25.18 -16.61
CA SER A 82 -1.67 -24.52 -16.39
C SER A 82 -2.80 -25.52 -16.16
N SER A 83 -3.91 -25.09 -15.57
CA SER A 83 -5.12 -25.92 -15.46
C SER A 83 -5.83 -26.12 -16.80
N MET A 84 -5.46 -25.35 -17.83
CA MET A 84 -6.01 -25.49 -19.17
C MET A 84 -5.25 -26.57 -19.94
N TYR A 85 -6.00 -27.46 -20.60
CA TYR A 85 -5.41 -28.50 -21.44
C TYR A 85 -4.78 -27.86 -22.71
N PRO A 86 -3.48 -28.07 -22.97
CA PRO A 86 -2.83 -27.57 -24.19
C PRO A 86 -3.45 -28.19 -25.45
N ALA A 87 -3.68 -27.38 -26.48
CA ALA A 87 -4.19 -27.88 -27.75
C ALA A 87 -3.14 -28.76 -28.46
N LYS A 88 -3.39 -30.07 -28.52
CA LYS A 88 -2.56 -31.01 -29.30
C LYS A 88 -2.59 -30.62 -30.78
N GLY A 89 -1.44 -30.74 -31.45
CA GLY A 89 -1.23 -30.25 -32.82
C GLY A 89 -1.03 -28.73 -32.92
N GLY A 90 -1.16 -27.99 -31.81
CA GLY A 90 -0.86 -26.56 -31.77
C GLY A 90 0.63 -26.27 -31.89
N THR A 91 0.97 -25.09 -32.41
CA THR A 91 2.35 -24.65 -32.60
C THR A 91 2.88 -23.85 -31.40
N ARG A 92 4.15 -24.05 -31.06
CA ARG A 92 4.90 -23.28 -30.05
C ARG A 92 6.31 -22.99 -30.54
N GLU A 93 6.85 -21.82 -30.21
CA GLU A 93 8.24 -21.51 -30.47
C GLU A 93 9.13 -22.23 -29.45
N VAL A 94 10.21 -22.85 -29.91
CA VAL A 94 11.21 -23.53 -29.10
C VAL A 94 12.56 -22.88 -29.36
N ALA A 95 13.27 -22.52 -28.30
CA ALA A 95 14.66 -22.11 -28.37
C ALA A 95 15.56 -23.29 -28.00
N TYR A 96 16.58 -23.57 -28.80
CA TYR A 96 17.51 -24.68 -28.58
C TYR A 96 18.97 -24.22 -28.74
N ASN A 97 19.87 -24.90 -28.04
CA ASN A 97 21.32 -24.71 -28.17
C ASN A 97 21.82 -25.36 -29.48
N PRO A 98 22.36 -24.61 -30.46
CA PRO A 98 22.85 -25.20 -31.70
C PRO A 98 24.02 -26.17 -31.52
N ALA A 99 24.81 -25.99 -30.45
CA ALA A 99 25.91 -26.91 -30.12
C ALA A 99 25.41 -28.22 -29.50
N GLN A 100 24.26 -28.19 -28.82
CA GLN A 100 23.63 -29.35 -28.17
C GLN A 100 22.11 -29.27 -28.32
N PRO A 101 21.53 -29.71 -29.45
CA PRO A 101 20.11 -29.49 -29.74
C PRO A 101 19.14 -30.07 -28.71
N GLN A 102 19.56 -31.04 -27.89
CA GLN A 102 18.74 -31.58 -26.79
C GLN A 102 18.48 -30.55 -25.68
N GLU A 103 19.36 -29.56 -25.52
CA GLU A 103 19.15 -28.45 -24.60
C GLU A 103 18.21 -27.43 -25.25
N ALA A 104 16.93 -27.51 -24.88
CA ALA A 104 15.91 -26.64 -25.41
C ALA A 104 14.93 -26.17 -24.34
N LYS A 105 14.25 -25.06 -24.62
CA LYS A 105 13.20 -24.46 -23.80
C LYS A 105 12.05 -24.01 -24.71
N VAL A 106 10.81 -24.24 -24.28
CA VAL A 106 9.65 -23.62 -24.94
C VAL A 106 9.65 -22.13 -24.65
N VAL A 107 9.50 -21.30 -25.69
CA VAL A 107 9.44 -19.85 -25.55
C VAL A 107 8.02 -19.45 -25.15
N GLU A 108 7.88 -18.98 -23.92
CA GLU A 108 6.60 -18.47 -23.43
C GLU A 108 6.37 -17.05 -23.96
N SER A 109 5.22 -16.84 -24.61
CA SER A 109 4.84 -15.57 -25.22
C SER A 109 3.66 -14.91 -24.50
N GLY A 110 3.47 -13.60 -24.70
CA GLY A 110 2.35 -12.85 -24.13
C GLY A 110 2.34 -12.83 -22.60
N ALA A 111 1.17 -13.09 -22.00
CA ALA A 111 0.98 -13.02 -20.55
C ALA A 111 1.84 -14.04 -19.78
N ALA A 112 2.06 -15.24 -20.32
CA ALA A 112 2.87 -16.28 -19.67
C ALA A 112 4.35 -15.88 -19.59
N GLY A 113 4.88 -15.26 -20.65
CA GLY A 113 6.24 -14.73 -20.67
C GLY A 113 6.43 -13.50 -19.76
N PHE A 114 5.38 -12.69 -19.56
CA PHE A 114 5.43 -11.52 -18.69
C PHE A 114 5.21 -11.84 -17.20
N LEU A 115 4.48 -12.91 -16.89
CA LEU A 115 4.11 -13.30 -15.52
C LEU A 115 5.28 -13.34 -14.52
N PRO A 116 6.47 -13.88 -14.87
CA PRO A 116 7.63 -13.87 -13.97
C PRO A 116 8.10 -12.48 -13.56
N TYR A 117 7.91 -11.46 -14.42
CA TYR A 117 8.33 -10.08 -14.18
C TYR A 117 7.40 -9.33 -13.23
N ILE A 118 6.19 -9.83 -12.97
CA ILE A 118 5.26 -9.19 -12.02
C ILE A 118 5.83 -9.19 -10.60
N PHE A 119 6.42 -10.30 -10.17
CA PHE A 119 7.00 -10.43 -8.82
C PHE A 119 8.08 -9.37 -8.52
N PRO A 120 9.11 -9.19 -9.36
CA PRO A 120 10.12 -8.18 -9.11
C PRO A 120 9.59 -6.75 -9.25
N ILE A 121 8.69 -6.49 -10.21
CA ILE A 121 8.08 -5.17 -10.38
C ILE A 121 7.28 -4.77 -9.13
N VAL A 122 6.42 -5.67 -8.64
CA VAL A 122 5.60 -5.42 -7.44
C VAL A 122 6.49 -5.28 -6.20
N GLY A 123 7.50 -6.14 -6.03
CA GLY A 123 8.43 -6.06 -4.90
C GLY A 123 9.16 -4.71 -4.84
N ILE A 124 9.68 -4.24 -5.98
CA ILE A 124 10.34 -2.94 -6.10
C ILE A 124 9.35 -1.80 -5.84
N ALA A 125 8.15 -1.86 -6.41
CA ALA A 125 7.12 -0.84 -6.21
C ALA A 125 6.73 -0.68 -4.73
N VAL A 126 6.56 -1.80 -4.02
CA VAL A 126 6.27 -1.80 -2.57
C VAL A 126 7.43 -1.19 -1.78
N ALA A 127 8.68 -1.52 -2.10
CA ALA A 127 9.85 -0.96 -1.43
C ALA A 127 9.96 0.56 -1.66
N LEU A 128 9.78 1.04 -2.88
CA LEU A 128 9.78 2.47 -3.21
C LEU A 128 8.64 3.21 -2.51
N PHE A 129 7.45 2.63 -2.50
CA PHE A 129 6.30 3.17 -1.77
C PHE A 129 6.63 3.36 -0.28
N ALA A 130 7.22 2.34 0.35
CA ALA A 130 7.59 2.42 1.77
C ALA A 130 8.60 3.54 2.05
N ILE A 131 9.63 3.69 1.20
CA ILE A 131 10.65 4.73 1.32
C ILE A 131 10.02 6.12 1.16
N ILE A 132 9.21 6.33 0.12
CA ILE A 132 8.57 7.63 -0.16
C ILE A 132 7.67 8.05 1.00
N PHE A 133 6.82 7.15 1.50
CA PHE A 133 5.91 7.46 2.60
C PHE A 133 6.65 7.70 3.92
N PHE A 134 7.73 6.96 4.17
CA PHE A 134 8.57 7.21 5.34
C PHE A 134 9.25 8.58 5.28
N ILE A 135 9.83 8.97 4.13
CA ILE A 135 10.43 10.30 3.94
C ILE A 135 9.37 11.40 4.13
N LYS A 136 8.16 11.24 3.58
CA LYS A 136 7.05 12.19 3.80
C LYS A 136 6.68 12.29 5.28
N SER A 137 6.68 11.16 6.00
CA SER A 137 6.41 11.13 7.44
C SER A 137 7.48 11.88 8.25
N LEU A 138 8.77 11.69 7.93
CA LEU A 138 9.88 12.41 8.57
C LEU A 138 9.83 13.92 8.30
N LYS A 139 9.59 14.33 7.04
CA LYS A 139 9.44 15.74 6.67
C LYS A 139 8.30 16.39 7.44
N ARG A 140 7.15 15.71 7.55
CA ARG A 140 6.01 16.19 8.32
C ARG A 140 6.30 16.28 9.82
N GLU A 141 7.03 15.31 10.40
CA GLU A 141 7.44 15.40 11.81
C GLU A 141 8.35 16.62 12.06
N SER A 142 9.30 16.90 11.16
CA SER A 142 10.14 18.09 11.26
C SER A 142 9.35 19.39 11.08
N GLU A 143 8.39 19.40 10.16
CA GLU A 143 7.49 20.54 9.93
C GLU A 143 6.67 20.85 11.18
N ILE A 144 6.07 19.82 11.79
CA ILE A 144 5.29 19.98 13.04
C ILE A 144 6.17 20.55 14.15
N LYS A 145 7.38 19.99 14.36
CA LYS A 145 8.31 20.52 15.37
C LYS A 145 8.66 21.98 15.12
N ARG A 146 8.91 22.35 13.86
CA ARG A 146 9.17 23.74 13.47
C ARG A 146 7.97 24.63 13.77
N LEU A 147 6.76 24.23 13.36
CA LEU A 147 5.53 24.97 13.57
C LEU A 147 5.21 25.16 15.06
N MET A 148 5.43 24.13 15.89
CA MET A 148 5.23 24.25 17.34
C MET A 148 6.25 25.18 18.03
N GLN A 149 7.44 25.37 17.44
CA GLN A 149 8.51 26.21 18.01
C GLN A 149 8.47 27.65 17.51
N SER A 150 8.27 27.86 16.22
CA SER A 150 8.37 29.16 15.55
C SER A 150 7.12 29.57 14.79
N GLY A 151 6.14 28.68 14.65
CA GLY A 151 4.86 29.01 14.04
C GLY A 151 4.07 29.92 14.96
N GLN A 152 3.29 30.81 14.36
CA GLN A 152 2.42 31.65 15.14
C GLN A 152 1.20 30.82 15.58
N LYS A 153 0.93 30.85 16.88
CA LYS A 153 -0.17 30.12 17.50
C LYS A 153 -1.46 30.96 17.43
N VAL A 154 -2.52 30.39 16.87
CA VAL A 154 -3.88 30.94 16.92
C VAL A 154 -4.81 29.94 17.60
N GLN A 155 -5.81 30.45 18.30
CA GLN A 155 -6.85 29.64 18.92
C GLN A 155 -8.05 29.58 17.96
N GLY A 156 -8.41 28.37 17.54
CA GLY A 156 -9.58 28.10 16.73
C GLY A 156 -10.64 27.30 17.47
N VAL A 157 -11.75 27.06 16.79
CA VAL A 157 -12.86 26.23 17.29
C VAL A 157 -13.08 25.07 16.34
N LEU A 158 -13.25 23.86 16.88
CA LEU A 158 -13.64 22.69 16.10
C LEU A 158 -15.03 22.91 15.50
N VAL A 159 -15.16 22.79 14.18
CA VAL A 159 -16.43 22.98 13.46
C VAL A 159 -16.92 21.73 12.75
N ASP A 160 -16.03 20.78 12.44
CA ASP A 160 -16.38 19.55 11.73
C ASP A 160 -15.36 18.43 12.04
N VAL A 161 -15.82 17.18 11.93
CA VAL A 161 -15.01 15.96 12.07
C VAL A 161 -15.26 15.07 10.86
N GLN A 162 -14.26 15.02 9.99
CA GLN A 162 -14.32 14.27 8.74
C GLN A 162 -13.78 12.86 8.92
N VAL A 163 -14.48 11.87 8.35
CA VAL A 163 -13.96 10.50 8.25
C VAL A 163 -12.97 10.45 7.10
N ALA A 164 -11.67 10.31 7.41
CA ALA A 164 -10.61 10.29 6.41
C ALA A 164 -10.43 8.92 5.74
N ASN A 165 -10.72 7.82 6.46
CA ASN A 165 -10.77 6.46 5.90
C ASN A 165 -11.84 5.65 6.62
N SER A 166 -12.83 5.17 5.87
CA SER A 166 -13.85 4.24 6.38
C SER A 166 -13.39 2.81 6.08
N SER A 167 -12.52 2.27 6.92
CA SER A 167 -12.07 0.88 6.84
C SER A 167 -12.42 0.20 8.15
N ASN A 168 -13.58 -0.48 8.17
CA ASN A 168 -14.23 -1.15 9.31
C ASN A 168 -14.24 -0.34 10.64
N SER A 169 -15.42 -0.18 11.24
CA SER A 169 -15.75 0.67 12.40
C SER A 169 -14.79 0.74 13.61
N ARG A 170 -13.76 -0.11 13.71
CA ARG A 170 -12.73 -0.11 14.77
C ARG A 170 -11.43 0.63 14.42
N ARG A 171 -11.21 1.05 13.16
CA ARG A 171 -9.96 1.73 12.72
C ARG A 171 -10.20 2.97 11.87
N SER A 172 -11.39 3.56 11.94
CA SER A 172 -11.69 4.81 11.25
C SER A 172 -10.68 5.88 11.66
N SER A 173 -10.00 6.46 10.67
CA SER A 173 -9.17 7.64 10.87
C SER A 173 -10.02 8.87 10.66
N TYR A 174 -9.87 9.86 11.53
CA TYR A 174 -10.64 11.09 11.51
C TYR A 174 -9.72 12.28 11.26
N LYS A 175 -10.27 13.34 10.69
CA LYS A 175 -9.63 14.65 10.56
C LYS A 175 -10.52 15.70 11.20
N LEU A 176 -9.92 16.55 12.00
CA LEU A 176 -10.59 17.65 12.66
C LEU A 176 -10.51 18.88 11.76
N VAL A 177 -11.62 19.60 11.61
CA VAL A 177 -11.67 20.87 10.89
C VAL A 177 -11.86 21.96 11.92
N VAL A 178 -10.86 22.84 12.02
CA VAL A 178 -10.82 23.93 12.99
C VAL A 178 -10.95 25.25 12.26
N ALA A 179 -11.97 26.04 12.59
CA ALA A 179 -12.10 27.40 12.11
C ALA A 179 -11.28 28.33 13.02
N ALA A 180 -10.34 29.07 12.45
CA ALA A 180 -9.54 30.06 13.17
C ALA A 180 -9.33 31.31 12.33
N THR A 181 -9.28 32.47 12.98
CA THR A 181 -8.91 33.74 12.35
C THR A 181 -7.40 33.75 12.12
N ASP A 182 -7.00 33.88 10.86
CA ASP A 182 -5.59 34.03 10.49
C ASP A 182 -5.07 35.45 10.80
N PHE A 183 -3.77 35.68 10.59
CA PHE A 183 -3.14 36.98 10.85
C PHE A 183 -3.57 38.08 9.87
N SER A 184 -4.25 37.73 8.78
CA SER A 184 -4.86 38.71 7.87
C SER A 184 -6.25 39.16 8.34
N GLY A 185 -6.75 38.60 9.45
CA GLY A 185 -8.11 38.83 9.94
C GLY A 185 -9.17 37.98 9.23
N THR A 186 -8.76 37.01 8.39
CA THR A 186 -9.66 36.15 7.63
C THR A 186 -9.89 34.84 8.40
N VAL A 187 -11.16 34.45 8.56
CA VAL A 187 -11.48 33.13 9.12
C VAL A 187 -11.20 32.05 8.07
N ARG A 188 -10.38 31.06 8.44
CA ARG A 188 -10.06 29.91 7.58
C ARG A 188 -10.27 28.59 8.33
N ASN A 189 -10.51 27.54 7.55
CA ASN A 189 -10.60 26.18 8.04
C ASN A 189 -9.24 25.48 7.92
N TYR A 190 -8.74 24.98 9.04
CA TYR A 190 -7.50 24.22 9.14
C TYR A 190 -7.82 22.76 9.44
N VAL A 191 -7.23 21.85 8.67
CA VAL A 191 -7.52 20.42 8.76
C VAL A 191 -6.38 19.70 9.46
N SER A 192 -6.68 18.93 10.50
CA SER A 192 -5.68 18.16 11.24
C SER A 192 -5.07 17.03 10.39
N ASP A 193 -3.94 16.52 10.87
CA ASP A 193 -3.47 15.20 10.45
C ASP A 193 -4.49 14.12 10.84
N SER A 194 -4.43 12.96 10.17
CA SER A 194 -5.30 11.83 10.49
C SER A 194 -5.01 11.33 11.91
N ILE A 195 -6.05 11.30 12.74
CA ILE A 195 -6.01 10.85 14.13
C ILE A 195 -6.97 9.67 14.37
N SER A 196 -6.65 8.86 15.36
CA SER A 196 -7.50 7.79 15.88
C SER A 196 -7.89 8.05 17.34
N GLY A 197 -8.91 7.34 17.85
CA GLY A 197 -9.29 7.39 19.28
C GLY A 197 -10.34 8.46 19.65
N ILE A 198 -10.81 9.23 18.69
CA ILE A 198 -11.69 10.39 18.92
C ILE A 198 -13.20 10.14 18.68
N ALA A 199 -13.63 8.87 18.76
CA ALA A 199 -15.02 8.52 18.44
C ALA A 199 -16.08 9.16 19.37
N ALA A 200 -15.70 9.69 20.55
CA ALA A 200 -16.59 10.44 21.45
C ALA A 200 -17.05 11.74 20.81
N ILE A 201 -16.07 12.40 20.20
CA ILE A 201 -16.19 13.75 19.69
C ILE A 201 -16.90 13.70 18.35
N ALA A 202 -16.65 12.67 17.54
CA ALA A 202 -17.45 12.41 16.34
C ALA A 202 -18.96 12.23 16.60
N MET A 203 -19.39 12.06 17.86
CA MET A 203 -20.78 11.93 18.29
C MET A 203 -21.32 13.20 18.98
N GLU A 204 -20.49 14.22 19.19
CA GLU A 204 -20.84 15.45 19.93
C GLU A 204 -21.28 16.56 18.97
N ASP A 205 -22.32 17.30 19.33
CA ASP A 205 -22.76 18.46 18.54
C ASP A 205 -21.91 19.69 18.89
N PHE A 206 -20.87 19.93 18.08
CA PHE A 206 -19.93 21.04 18.23
C PHE A 206 -20.58 22.43 18.13
N ARG A 207 -21.83 22.52 17.68
CA ARG A 207 -22.59 23.78 17.67
C ARG A 207 -23.01 24.20 19.08
N THR A 208 -23.14 23.24 19.99
CA THR A 208 -23.60 23.48 21.36
C THR A 208 -22.47 23.53 22.37
N THR A 209 -21.35 22.85 22.10
CA THR A 209 -20.15 22.87 22.94
C THR A 209 -18.91 23.17 22.08
N PRO A 210 -18.47 24.44 21.98
CA PRO A 210 -17.27 24.79 21.25
C PRO A 210 -16.04 24.13 21.87
N ILE A 211 -15.28 23.35 21.08
CA ILE A 211 -14.01 22.75 21.51
C ILE A 211 -12.87 23.63 20.99
N PRO A 212 -12.18 24.39 21.86
CA PRO A 212 -11.05 25.22 21.43
C PRO A 212 -9.87 24.33 21.05
N MET A 213 -9.18 24.70 19.97
CA MET A 213 -8.04 23.97 19.44
C MET A 213 -6.93 24.93 19.03
N ASP A 214 -5.69 24.54 19.33
CA ASP A 214 -4.52 25.32 18.94
C ASP A 214 -4.12 25.00 17.49
N VAL A 215 -3.90 26.04 16.70
CA VAL A 215 -3.40 25.93 15.33
C VAL A 215 -2.08 26.72 15.23
N TYR A 216 -1.04 26.05 14.76
CA TYR A 216 0.27 26.64 14.51
C TYR A 216 0.43 26.87 13.01
N ILE A 217 0.63 28.11 12.60
CA ILE A 217 0.66 28.52 11.19
C ILE A 217 2.03 29.13 10.88
N ASP A 218 2.60 28.77 9.73
CA ASP A 218 3.79 29.43 9.20
C ASP A 218 3.42 30.78 8.57
N SER A 219 3.92 31.88 9.15
CA SER A 219 3.62 33.24 8.67
C SER A 219 4.12 33.51 7.26
N ALA A 220 5.20 32.83 6.83
CA ALA A 220 5.75 32.98 5.48
C ALA A 220 4.99 32.10 4.46
N ASN A 221 4.33 31.05 4.93
CA ASN A 221 3.55 30.14 4.08
C ASN A 221 2.29 29.65 4.81
N PRO A 222 1.15 30.36 4.72
CA PRO A 222 -0.09 30.00 5.43
C PRO A 222 -0.66 28.61 5.10
N ASN A 223 -0.20 27.95 4.03
CA ASN A 223 -0.57 26.57 3.71
C ASN A 223 0.22 25.53 4.53
N SER A 224 1.32 25.93 5.18
CA SER A 224 2.08 25.13 6.13
C SER A 224 1.56 25.40 7.54
N TYR A 225 0.78 24.46 8.06
CA TYR A 225 0.15 24.57 9.37
C TYR A 225 -0.01 23.21 10.05
N TYR A 226 -0.24 23.26 11.36
CA TYR A 226 -0.47 22.12 12.21
C TYR A 226 -1.60 22.41 13.20
N VAL A 227 -2.62 21.55 13.23
CA VAL A 227 -3.71 21.58 14.21
C VAL A 227 -3.34 20.61 15.34
N ASP A 228 -3.24 21.12 16.56
CA ASP A 228 -2.88 20.33 17.73
C ASP A 228 -4.10 19.66 18.36
N ALA A 229 -4.21 18.36 18.13
CA ALA A 229 -5.28 17.51 18.65
C ALA A 229 -4.96 16.85 20.00
N SER A 230 -3.87 17.22 20.68
CA SER A 230 -3.46 16.58 21.93
C SER A 230 -4.45 16.78 23.08
N GLY A 231 -5.18 17.90 23.10
CA GLY A 231 -6.19 18.24 24.13
C GLY A 231 -7.57 17.61 23.91
N VAL A 232 -7.75 16.82 22.86
CA VAL A 232 -9.03 16.27 22.41
C VAL A 232 -9.37 15.01 23.22
N PRO A 233 -10.49 14.97 23.99
CA PRO A 233 -10.88 13.81 24.79
C PRO A 233 -11.01 12.51 23.98
N GLU A 234 -10.35 11.44 24.40
CA GLU A 234 -10.58 10.09 23.83
C GLU A 234 -11.79 9.39 24.48
N LEU A 235 -12.45 8.48 23.73
CA LEU A 235 -13.32 7.45 24.32
C LEU A 235 -12.46 6.40 25.05
N THR A 236 -12.02 6.73 26.24
CA THR A 236 -11.52 5.76 27.22
C THR A 236 -12.56 5.60 28.32
N ALA A 237 -12.53 4.51 29.10
CA ALA A 237 -13.44 4.35 30.24
C ALA A 237 -13.39 5.55 31.21
N GLY A 238 -12.20 6.12 31.43
CA GLY A 238 -12.04 7.36 32.20
C GLY A 238 -12.60 8.60 31.48
N GLY A 239 -12.37 8.73 30.17
CA GLY A 239 -12.94 9.81 29.36
C GLY A 239 -14.47 9.79 29.32
N ILE A 240 -15.09 8.60 29.30
CA ILE A 240 -16.55 8.44 29.40
C ILE A 240 -17.05 8.94 30.76
N VAL A 241 -16.37 8.62 31.85
CA VAL A 241 -16.74 9.11 33.19
C VAL A 241 -16.64 10.64 33.28
N ASP A 242 -15.61 11.24 32.69
CA ASP A 242 -15.46 12.70 32.67
C ASP A 242 -16.47 13.39 31.74
N LEU A 243 -16.80 12.79 30.60
CA LEU A 243 -17.88 13.25 29.72
C LEU A 243 -19.24 13.17 30.42
N LEU A 244 -19.51 12.08 31.15
CA LEU A 244 -20.73 11.93 31.93
C LEU A 244 -20.81 12.96 33.07
N LYS A 245 -19.69 13.25 33.75
CA LYS A 245 -19.65 14.30 34.78
C LYS A 245 -19.91 15.69 34.19
N LYS A 246 -19.30 16.02 33.04
CA LYS A 246 -19.54 17.30 32.34
C LYS A 246 -20.99 17.43 31.86
N ALA A 247 -21.56 16.36 31.29
CA ALA A 247 -22.96 16.33 30.85
C ALA A 247 -23.93 16.44 32.04
N ALA A 248 -23.60 15.84 33.18
CA ALA A 248 -24.39 15.99 34.40
C ALA A 248 -24.32 17.44 34.95
N ALA A 249 -23.16 18.08 34.88
CA ALA A 249 -22.96 19.46 35.33
C ALA A 249 -23.66 20.48 34.41
N SER A 250 -23.66 20.30 33.09
CA SER A 250 -24.39 21.20 32.19
C SER A 250 -25.91 21.10 32.37
N LYS A 251 -26.42 19.92 32.75
CA LYS A 251 -27.84 19.70 33.03
C LYS A 251 -28.30 20.32 34.35
N SER A 252 -27.42 20.51 35.34
CA SER A 252 -27.77 21.17 36.60
C SER A 252 -27.72 22.70 36.56
N VAL A 253 -27.07 23.28 35.54
CA VAL A 253 -26.99 24.74 35.35
C VAL A 253 -28.21 25.29 34.60
N ASN A 254 -28.93 24.43 33.88
CA ASN A 254 -30.14 24.77 33.12
C ASN A 254 -31.45 24.27 33.78
N GLY A 255 -31.41 23.98 35.09
CA GLY A 255 -32.55 23.52 35.89
C GLY A 255 -32.97 24.54 36.94
#